data_AF-A0A9W9W5R0-F1
#
_entry.id   AF-A0A9W9W5R0-F1
#
_cell.length_a   1.000
_cell.length_b   1.000
_cell.length_c   1.000
_cell.angle_alpha   90.00
_cell.angle_beta   90.00
_cell.angle_gamma   90.00
#
_symmetry.space_group_name_H-M   'P 1'
#
loop_
_entity.id
_entity.type
_entity.pdbx_description
1 polymer ?
#
loop_
_entity_poly.entity_id
_entity_poly.type
_entity_poly.pdbx_seq_one_letter_code
_entity_poly.pdbx_strand_id
1 'polypeptide(L)'
;IDRLHKFLGTVKVNLDDIYFDPSDTRVIDPANVDRLYGIFEKEGCQHEAPKHRIPVTISASQFELALNTAGIVRNDLNNPSSAELPLLQFERHVRGLHGQHRILAGKRYLAPRKQWWTVDLYLNDICHGLEEILIEEYANEKPYSEGHIYYRLRCASSAADTDSELRWTARLSSNSQLRLKSFLNVADLRNALDLVMLMPGQRPALRISMFHRIQAIKCNEELCRYLNHIYVCWRGFVGGNMADLAKINYETVRNLELLVPSVEVSILNSLVSSGQVLSEFSPVQRKQILLRLRSFGDRIPSLFSFFEDFKCFEKWAHCVHRLFELNGHTVRQRMDREWRPRSFYIETGENAYSEGSPAGSDGFDLAYRQIWLFAMRHYPDIPRAARKNPNMWARCRAK
;
A
#
# COMPACT_ATOMS: atom_id res chain seq x y z
N ILE A 1 15.80 6.99 27.89
CA ILE A 1 15.92 6.25 29.17
C ILE A 1 15.63 4.76 28.96
N ASP A 2 14.60 4.38 28.20
CA ASP A 2 14.24 2.95 27.97
C ASP A 2 15.26 2.15 27.11
N ARG A 3 15.84 2.77 26.07
CA ARG A 3 16.82 2.11 25.16
C ARG A 3 18.02 1.47 25.87
N LEU A 4 18.58 2.14 26.87
CA LEU A 4 19.74 1.63 27.63
C LEU A 4 19.37 0.47 28.58
N HIS A 5 18.12 0.41 29.03
CA HIS A 5 17.67 -0.64 29.95
C HIS A 5 17.28 -1.93 29.22
N LYS A 6 16.84 -1.82 27.97
CA LYS A 6 16.41 -2.95 27.13
C LYS A 6 17.51 -3.49 26.20
N PHE A 7 18.60 -2.75 26.03
CA PHE A 7 19.75 -3.19 25.25
C PHE A 7 20.54 -4.28 26.00
N LEU A 8 20.81 -5.39 25.30
CA LEU A 8 21.46 -6.56 25.86
C LEU A 8 22.94 -6.68 25.46
N GLY A 9 23.33 -6.09 24.34
CA GLY A 9 24.68 -6.13 23.81
C GLY A 9 24.71 -6.22 22.28
N THR A 10 25.90 -6.10 21.71
CA THR A 10 26.16 -6.28 20.27
C THR A 10 26.82 -7.64 20.04
N VAL A 11 26.33 -8.43 19.09
CA VAL A 11 26.86 -9.77 18.77
C VAL A 11 26.84 -10.06 17.27
N LYS A 12 27.50 -11.13 16.83
CA LYS A 12 27.35 -11.68 15.48
C LYS A 12 26.28 -12.78 15.49
N VAL A 13 25.45 -12.83 14.46
CA VAL A 13 24.37 -13.81 14.29
C VAL A 13 24.34 -14.31 12.86
N ASN A 14 24.09 -15.59 12.64
CA ASN A 14 23.97 -16.12 11.27
C ASN A 14 22.79 -15.48 10.54
N LEU A 15 22.94 -15.25 9.23
CA LEU A 15 21.91 -14.63 8.41
C LEU A 15 20.63 -15.46 8.31
N ASP A 16 20.73 -16.78 8.47
CA ASP A 16 19.58 -17.69 8.46
C ASP A 16 18.79 -17.67 9.77
N ASP A 17 19.42 -17.28 10.88
CA ASP A 17 18.76 -17.20 12.18
C ASP A 17 17.94 -15.91 12.35
N ILE A 18 18.07 -14.94 11.43
CA ILE A 18 17.36 -13.65 11.50
C ILE A 18 16.11 -13.69 10.62
N TYR A 19 14.94 -13.51 11.22
CA TYR A 19 13.66 -13.38 10.51
C TYR A 19 13.07 -11.97 10.64
N PHE A 20 12.21 -11.60 9.69
CA PHE A 20 11.59 -10.28 9.59
C PHE A 20 10.08 -10.44 9.55
N ASP A 21 9.35 -9.71 10.41
CA ASP A 21 7.89 -9.78 10.46
C ASP A 21 7.28 -9.03 9.26
N PRO A 22 6.48 -9.68 8.39
CA PRO A 22 5.86 -9.03 7.22
C PRO A 22 4.95 -7.84 7.56
N SER A 23 4.40 -7.74 8.78
CA SER A 23 3.57 -6.60 9.17
C SER A 23 4.36 -5.32 9.43
N ASP A 24 5.60 -5.45 9.90
CA ASP A 24 6.42 -4.35 10.40
C ASP A 24 7.57 -3.99 9.48
N THR A 25 7.95 -4.91 8.58
CA THR A 25 9.14 -4.77 7.74
C THR A 25 8.79 -4.33 6.31
N ARG A 26 9.77 -3.67 5.68
CA ARG A 26 9.63 -3.13 4.32
C ARG A 26 9.40 -4.27 3.33
N VAL A 27 8.49 -4.07 2.38
CA VAL A 27 8.38 -4.94 1.19
C VAL A 27 9.76 -5.10 0.55
N ILE A 28 10.13 -6.34 0.20
CA ILE A 28 11.40 -6.63 -0.45
C ILE A 28 11.38 -5.97 -1.83
N ASP A 29 12.37 -5.14 -2.10
CA ASP A 29 12.53 -4.46 -3.38
C ASP A 29 13.76 -5.09 -4.04
N PRO A 30 13.58 -6.00 -5.02
CA PRO A 30 14.69 -6.68 -5.66
C PRO A 30 15.73 -5.71 -6.21
N ALA A 31 15.30 -4.57 -6.77
CA ALA A 31 16.21 -3.55 -7.30
C ALA A 31 17.05 -2.91 -6.19
N ASN A 32 16.52 -2.79 -4.97
CA ASN A 32 17.29 -2.30 -3.83
C ASN A 32 18.26 -3.35 -3.30
N VAL A 33 17.89 -4.64 -3.32
CA VAL A 33 18.81 -5.74 -3.00
C VAL A 33 19.98 -5.74 -3.99
N ASP A 34 19.69 -5.62 -5.29
CA ASP A 34 20.71 -5.58 -6.34
C ASP A 34 21.61 -4.34 -6.21
N ARG A 35 21.03 -3.17 -5.92
CA ARG A 35 21.80 -1.94 -5.62
C ARG A 35 22.74 -2.14 -4.43
N LEU A 36 22.26 -2.70 -3.33
CA LEU A 36 23.05 -2.95 -2.12
C LEU A 36 24.16 -3.97 -2.40
N TYR A 37 23.86 -5.03 -3.14
CA TYR A 37 24.85 -6.00 -3.59
C TYR A 37 25.95 -5.32 -4.42
N GLY A 38 25.59 -4.46 -5.37
CA GLY A 38 26.56 -3.69 -6.16
C GLY A 38 27.38 -2.69 -5.34
N ILE A 39 26.85 -2.17 -4.23
CA ILE A 39 27.62 -1.36 -3.27
C ILE A 39 28.61 -2.25 -2.51
N PHE A 40 28.19 -3.44 -2.08
CA PHE A 40 29.07 -4.39 -1.38
C PHE A 40 30.24 -4.84 -2.25
N GLU A 41 30.04 -5.02 -3.56
CA GLU A 41 31.12 -5.33 -4.52
C GLU A 41 32.14 -4.21 -4.64
N LYS A 42 31.73 -2.94 -4.55
CA LYS A 42 32.61 -1.78 -4.75
C LYS A 42 33.30 -1.30 -3.47
N GLU A 43 32.57 -1.26 -2.36
CA GLU A 43 33.00 -0.62 -1.11
C GLU A 43 33.18 -1.63 0.05
N GLY A 44 32.87 -2.90 -0.19
CA GLY A 44 32.80 -3.94 0.83
C GLY A 44 31.48 -3.91 1.61
N CYS A 45 31.06 -5.08 2.12
CA CYS A 45 29.79 -5.23 2.84
C CYS A 45 29.74 -4.48 4.19
N GLN A 46 30.88 -4.26 4.85
CA GLN A 46 31.00 -3.50 6.11
C GLN A 46 29.95 -3.91 7.18
N HIS A 47 29.60 -5.20 7.25
CA HIS A 47 28.54 -5.75 8.12
C HIS A 47 28.90 -5.73 9.62
N GLU A 48 30.14 -5.38 9.96
CA GLU A 48 30.59 -5.11 11.33
C GLU A 48 30.46 -3.64 11.74
N ALA A 49 30.34 -2.72 10.77
CA ALA A 49 30.36 -1.30 11.03
C ALA A 49 29.14 -0.87 11.86
N PRO A 50 29.30 0.03 12.87
CA PRO A 50 28.18 0.50 13.70
C PRO A 50 26.98 1.01 12.90
N LYS A 51 27.23 1.73 11.80
CA LYS A 51 26.20 2.23 10.87
C LYS A 51 25.40 1.12 10.16
N HIS A 52 25.88 -0.12 10.17
CA HIS A 52 25.28 -1.24 9.46
C HIS A 52 24.72 -2.35 10.36
N ARG A 53 24.74 -2.13 11.68
CA ARG A 53 24.15 -3.06 12.63
C ARG A 53 22.64 -3.12 12.48
N ILE A 54 22.10 -4.29 12.78
CA ILE A 54 20.66 -4.54 12.71
C ILE A 54 20.13 -4.73 14.13
N PRO A 55 19.12 -3.97 14.57
CA PRO A 55 18.47 -4.18 15.84
C PRO A 55 17.57 -5.40 15.73
N VAL A 56 17.70 -6.26 16.72
CA VAL A 56 17.03 -7.56 16.82
C VAL A 56 16.39 -7.68 18.19
N THR A 57 15.19 -8.24 18.23
CA THR A 57 14.45 -8.54 19.46
C THR A 57 14.52 -10.01 19.81
N ILE A 58 14.70 -10.31 21.10
CA ILE A 58 14.87 -11.67 21.64
C ILE A 58 14.25 -11.79 23.03
N SER A 59 13.75 -12.98 23.40
CA SER A 59 13.28 -13.22 24.78
C SER A 59 14.44 -13.36 25.77
N ALA A 60 14.22 -13.00 27.03
CA ALA A 60 15.22 -13.17 28.08
C ALA A 60 15.69 -14.62 28.21
N SER A 61 14.77 -15.60 28.15
CA SER A 61 15.09 -17.02 28.24
C SER A 61 16.00 -17.50 27.10
N GLN A 62 15.73 -17.05 25.87
CA GLN A 62 16.51 -17.43 24.69
C GLN A 62 17.90 -16.78 24.71
N PHE A 63 18.00 -15.55 25.20
CA PHE A 63 19.27 -14.85 25.36
C PHE A 63 20.19 -15.55 26.38
N GLU A 64 19.68 -15.91 27.56
CA GLU A 64 20.48 -16.61 28.58
C GLU A 64 20.90 -18.02 28.13
N LEU A 65 20.05 -18.74 27.39
CA LEU A 65 20.41 -20.03 26.78
C LEU A 65 21.55 -19.88 25.76
N ALA A 66 21.50 -18.84 24.92
CA ALA A 66 22.55 -18.58 23.93
C ALA A 66 23.89 -18.22 24.59
N LEU A 67 23.88 -17.44 25.67
CA LEU A 67 25.08 -17.13 26.46
C LEU A 67 25.69 -18.37 27.11
N ASN A 68 24.87 -19.21 27.74
CA ASN A 68 25.33 -20.43 28.38
C ASN A 68 25.93 -21.41 27.36
N THR A 69 25.30 -21.54 26.19
CA THR A 69 25.79 -22.42 25.11
C THR A 69 27.13 -21.92 24.55
N ALA A 70 27.29 -20.61 24.44
CA ALA A 70 28.54 -20.00 23.98
C ALA A 70 29.62 -19.92 25.07
N GLY A 71 29.29 -20.19 26.34
CA GLY A 71 30.20 -20.04 27.48
C GLY A 71 30.58 -18.59 27.77
N ILE A 72 29.71 -17.62 27.43
CA ILE A 72 30.00 -16.18 27.52
C ILE A 72 29.28 -15.58 28.73
N VAL A 73 30.00 -14.78 29.52
CA VAL A 73 29.39 -14.02 30.61
C VAL A 73 28.84 -12.70 30.05
N ARG A 74 27.62 -12.32 30.45
CA ARG A 74 26.93 -11.12 29.97
C ARG A 74 27.75 -9.82 30.05
N ASN A 75 28.61 -9.69 31.07
CA ASN A 75 29.48 -8.53 31.24
C ASN A 75 30.55 -8.41 30.14
N ASP A 76 30.92 -9.51 29.49
CA ASP A 76 31.93 -9.53 28.44
C ASP A 76 31.40 -8.95 27.11
N LEU A 77 30.08 -8.97 26.90
CA LEU A 77 29.44 -8.33 25.73
C LEU A 77 29.58 -6.82 25.70
N ASN A 78 29.76 -6.20 26.87
CA ASN A 78 29.91 -4.76 27.03
C ASN A 78 31.38 -4.35 27.25
N ASN A 79 32.32 -5.30 27.21
CA ASN A 79 33.73 -5.03 27.46
C ASN A 79 34.42 -4.61 26.14
N PRO A 80 34.83 -3.33 26.00
CA PRO A 80 35.50 -2.83 24.79
C PRO A 80 36.88 -3.44 24.54
N SER A 81 37.35 -4.32 25.43
CA SER A 81 38.66 -4.97 25.37
C SER A 81 38.69 -6.26 24.55
N SER A 82 37.53 -6.82 24.16
CA SER A 82 37.48 -7.96 23.24
C SER A 82 37.55 -7.46 21.80
N ALA A 83 38.65 -7.77 21.10
CA ALA A 83 38.87 -7.31 19.73
C ALA A 83 37.89 -7.94 18.71
N GLU A 84 37.16 -9.00 19.10
CA GLU A 84 36.21 -9.70 18.24
C GLU A 84 34.85 -9.90 18.95
N LEU A 85 33.78 -9.45 18.30
CA LEU A 85 32.41 -9.68 18.76
C LEU A 85 32.07 -11.17 18.68
N PRO A 86 31.43 -11.75 19.71
CA PRO A 86 31.11 -13.18 19.73
C PRO A 86 30.01 -13.53 18.73
N LEU A 87 30.13 -14.70 18.13
CA LEU A 87 29.09 -15.33 17.30
C LEU A 87 28.17 -16.15 18.20
N LEU A 88 26.93 -15.71 18.37
CA LEU A 88 25.91 -16.45 19.11
C LEU A 88 25.07 -17.28 18.14
N GLN A 89 24.80 -18.53 18.55
CA GLN A 89 23.85 -19.40 17.88
C GLN A 89 22.55 -19.44 18.68
N PHE A 90 21.42 -19.42 17.99
CA PHE A 90 20.12 -19.47 18.61
C PHE A 90 19.36 -20.70 18.12
N GLU A 91 18.79 -21.48 19.04
CA GLU A 91 17.94 -22.64 18.68
C GLU A 91 16.66 -22.24 17.94
N ARG A 92 16.22 -20.99 18.16
CA ARG A 92 15.08 -20.37 17.48
C ARG A 92 15.55 -19.10 16.76
N HIS A 93 14.85 -18.75 15.69
CA HIS A 93 15.14 -17.53 14.96
C HIS A 93 14.91 -16.28 15.83
N VAL A 94 15.67 -15.22 15.57
CA VAL A 94 15.58 -13.92 16.24
C VAL A 94 14.93 -12.90 15.31
N ARG A 95 14.11 -12.00 15.87
CA ARG A 95 13.30 -11.06 15.06
C ARG A 95 14.07 -9.79 14.77
N GLY A 96 14.49 -9.62 13.53
CA GLY A 96 15.06 -8.37 13.03
C GLY A 96 13.98 -7.30 12.87
N LEU A 97 14.25 -6.11 13.39
CA LEU A 97 13.33 -4.97 13.28
C LEU A 97 13.49 -4.26 11.92
N HIS A 98 14.69 -4.22 11.34
CA HIS A 98 14.94 -3.70 10.00
C HIS A 98 16.17 -4.31 9.33
N GLY A 99 16.48 -3.90 8.10
CA GLY A 99 17.70 -4.33 7.40
C GLY A 99 17.53 -5.61 6.56
N GLN A 100 16.28 -6.04 6.32
CA GLN A 100 15.95 -7.19 5.48
C GLN A 100 16.65 -7.18 4.11
N HIS A 101 16.67 -6.05 3.39
CA HIS A 101 17.39 -5.95 2.10
C HIS A 101 18.91 -6.14 2.25
N ARG A 102 19.50 -5.72 3.38
CA ARG A 102 20.94 -5.91 3.64
C ARG A 102 21.27 -7.35 3.98
N ILE A 103 20.41 -8.03 4.76
CA ILE A 103 20.53 -9.47 5.00
C ILE A 103 20.44 -10.24 3.68
N LEU A 104 19.48 -9.92 2.82
CA LEU A 104 19.32 -10.57 1.52
C LEU A 104 20.51 -10.29 0.58
N ALA A 105 21.00 -9.05 0.51
CA ALA A 105 22.20 -8.71 -0.26
C ALA A 105 23.45 -9.39 0.33
N GLY A 106 23.52 -9.49 1.66
CA GLY A 106 24.58 -10.17 2.40
C GLY A 106 24.63 -11.66 2.12
N LYS A 107 23.48 -12.33 2.06
CA LYS A 107 23.38 -13.76 1.68
C LYS A 107 23.92 -14.02 0.27
N ARG A 108 23.79 -13.05 -0.64
CA ARG A 108 24.34 -13.14 -2.01
C ARG A 108 25.84 -12.84 -2.08
N TYR A 109 26.31 -11.88 -1.28
CA TYR A 109 27.69 -11.38 -1.35
C TYR A 109 28.69 -12.16 -0.47
N LEU A 110 28.28 -12.56 0.73
CA LEU A 110 29.18 -13.17 1.72
C LEU A 110 29.43 -14.65 1.41
N ALA A 111 30.70 -15.06 1.53
CA ALA A 111 31.08 -16.47 1.42
C ALA A 111 30.35 -17.33 2.47
N PRO A 112 30.08 -18.63 2.20
CA PRO A 112 29.32 -19.50 3.11
C PRO A 112 29.85 -19.52 4.55
N ARG A 113 31.17 -19.44 4.74
CA ARG A 113 31.82 -19.42 6.07
C ARG A 113 31.70 -18.08 6.81
N LYS A 114 31.18 -17.03 6.18
CA LYS A 114 31.03 -15.68 6.73
C LYS A 114 29.59 -15.19 6.64
N GLN A 115 28.60 -16.09 6.59
CA GLN A 115 27.19 -15.72 6.56
C GLN A 115 26.66 -15.34 7.95
N TRP A 116 27.25 -14.30 8.52
CA TRP A 116 26.80 -13.67 9.77
C TRP A 116 26.70 -12.16 9.61
N TRP A 117 25.92 -11.53 10.47
CA TRP A 117 25.76 -10.08 10.55
C TRP A 117 25.91 -9.60 11.98
N THR A 118 26.45 -8.40 12.18
CA THR A 118 26.51 -7.79 13.51
C THR A 118 25.16 -7.17 13.86
N VAL A 119 24.59 -7.58 14.99
CA VAL A 119 23.27 -7.15 15.45
C VAL A 119 23.34 -6.54 16.84
N ASP A 120 22.40 -5.63 17.10
CA ASP A 120 22.18 -5.03 18.42
C ASP A 120 20.96 -5.70 19.05
N LEU A 121 21.17 -6.41 20.17
CA LEU A 121 20.14 -7.21 20.81
C LEU A 121 19.32 -6.37 21.80
N TYR A 122 18.00 -6.50 21.70
CA TYR A 122 17.01 -5.89 22.60
C TYR A 122 16.07 -6.96 23.15
N LEU A 123 15.59 -6.78 24.38
CA LEU A 123 14.52 -7.63 24.91
C LEU A 123 13.24 -7.47 24.07
N ASN A 124 12.51 -8.57 23.88
CA ASN A 124 11.27 -8.57 23.09
C ASN A 124 10.08 -7.86 23.75
N ASP A 125 10.24 -7.37 24.99
CA ASP A 125 9.26 -6.57 25.72
C ASP A 125 9.56 -5.06 25.66
N ILE A 126 10.29 -4.62 24.62
CA ILE A 126 10.44 -3.19 24.32
C ILE A 126 9.06 -2.55 24.15
N CYS A 127 8.90 -1.32 24.65
CA CYS A 127 7.68 -0.58 24.39
C CYS A 127 7.53 -0.31 22.88
N HIS A 128 6.29 -0.26 22.39
CA HIS A 128 5.99 -0.01 20.98
C HIS A 128 6.71 1.24 20.43
N GLY A 129 6.80 2.31 21.25
CA GLY A 129 7.51 3.53 20.87
C GLY A 129 9.02 3.32 20.63
N LEU A 130 9.69 2.46 21.40
CA LEU A 130 11.10 2.14 21.20
C LEU A 130 11.31 1.24 19.97
N GLU A 131 10.42 0.27 19.76
CA GLU A 131 10.43 -0.58 18.57
C GLU A 131 10.30 0.26 17.28
N GLU A 132 9.36 1.21 17.26
CA GLU A 132 9.20 2.16 16.15
C GLU A 132 10.47 3.00 15.94
N ILE A 133 11.04 3.56 17.01
CA ILE A 133 12.29 4.35 16.91
C ILE A 133 13.41 3.51 16.28
N LEU A 134 13.58 2.25 16.70
CA LEU A 134 14.62 1.37 16.17
C LEU A 134 14.38 1.05 14.69
N ILE A 135 13.14 0.76 14.28
CA ILE A 135 12.76 0.56 12.87
C ILE A 135 13.03 1.84 12.05
N GLU A 136 12.78 3.01 12.63
CA GLU A 136 12.85 4.32 11.99
C GLU A 136 14.26 4.90 11.87
N GLU A 137 15.16 4.71 12.85
CA GLU A 137 16.53 5.27 12.86
C GLU A 137 17.35 4.85 11.62
N TYR A 138 17.04 3.70 11.05
CA TYR A 138 17.68 3.16 9.85
C TYR A 138 16.91 3.42 8.55
N ALA A 139 15.72 4.02 8.65
CA ALA A 139 14.85 4.21 7.50
C ALA A 139 15.34 5.27 6.49
N ASN A 140 16.48 5.93 6.78
CA ASN A 140 17.03 7.04 6.01
C ASN A 140 17.54 6.69 4.59
N GLU A 141 17.50 5.41 4.17
CA GLU A 141 17.98 5.01 2.84
C GLU A 141 16.92 4.98 1.72
N LYS A 142 15.61 5.02 2.04
CA LYS A 142 14.52 5.20 1.03
C LYS A 142 13.22 5.65 1.72
N PRO A 143 12.47 6.64 1.19
CA PRO A 143 11.22 7.10 1.78
C PRO A 143 10.14 6.01 1.76
N TYR A 144 9.32 5.95 2.80
CA TYR A 144 8.10 5.13 2.84
C TYR A 144 7.17 5.50 1.68
N SER A 145 6.40 4.53 1.17
CA SER A 145 5.36 4.84 0.18
C SER A 145 4.29 5.74 0.81
N GLU A 146 3.68 6.62 0.01
CA GLU A 146 2.62 7.50 0.49
C GLU A 146 1.46 6.71 1.13
N GLY A 147 1.17 5.49 0.64
CA GLY A 147 0.16 4.61 1.23
C GLY A 147 0.54 4.00 2.57
N HIS A 148 1.82 3.71 2.79
CA HIS A 148 2.28 3.28 4.11
C HIS A 148 2.19 4.43 5.12
N ILE A 149 2.60 5.64 4.72
CA ILE A 149 2.47 6.85 5.55
C ILE A 149 1.00 7.13 5.87
N TYR A 150 0.12 7.04 4.86
CA TYR A 150 -1.33 7.17 5.05
C TYR A 150 -1.85 6.16 6.08
N TYR A 151 -1.56 4.88 5.91
CA TYR A 151 -2.01 3.84 6.83
C TYR A 151 -1.57 4.11 8.28
N ARG A 152 -0.29 4.46 8.49
CA ARG A 152 0.24 4.76 9.82
C ARG A 152 -0.39 6.00 10.45
N LEU A 153 -0.63 7.06 9.65
CA LEU A 153 -1.39 8.22 10.11
C LEU A 153 -2.78 7.82 10.59
N ARG A 154 -3.49 6.97 9.85
CA ARG A 154 -4.82 6.51 10.25
C ARG A 154 -4.79 5.67 11.53
N CYS A 155 -3.80 4.79 11.70
CA CYS A 155 -3.59 4.05 12.94
C CYS A 155 -3.35 4.98 14.14
N ALA A 156 -2.47 5.98 13.98
CA ALA A 156 -2.17 6.96 15.02
C ALA A 156 -3.41 7.79 15.40
N SER A 157 -4.19 8.24 14.42
CA SER A 157 -5.47 8.92 14.67
C SER A 157 -6.47 8.07 15.44
N SER A 158 -6.56 6.78 15.12
CA SER A 158 -7.45 5.86 15.83
C SER A 158 -6.99 5.59 17.26
N ALA A 159 -5.68 5.67 17.53
CA ALA A 159 -5.08 5.49 18.85
C ALA A 159 -4.99 6.80 19.68
N ALA A 160 -5.40 7.94 19.12
CA ALA A 160 -5.19 9.27 19.69
C ALA A 160 -3.71 9.59 20.02
N ASP A 161 -2.79 9.07 19.21
CA ASP A 161 -1.34 9.28 19.36
C ASP A 161 -0.86 10.47 18.51
N THR A 162 -0.92 11.65 19.10
CA THR A 162 -0.55 12.92 18.46
C THR A 162 0.93 12.99 18.07
N ASP A 163 1.83 12.35 18.82
CA ASP A 163 3.27 12.39 18.50
C ASP A 163 3.55 11.62 17.21
N SER A 164 2.98 10.41 17.11
CA SER A 164 3.06 9.62 15.89
C SER A 164 2.40 10.32 14.70
N GLU A 165 1.23 10.95 14.90
CA GLU A 165 0.58 11.71 13.82
C GLU A 165 1.47 12.83 13.27
N LEU A 166 2.07 13.63 14.14
CA LEU A 166 2.98 14.71 13.75
C LEU A 166 4.20 14.15 13.02
N ARG A 167 4.78 13.05 13.53
CA ARG A 167 5.94 12.38 12.95
C ARG A 167 5.65 11.85 11.55
N TRP A 168 4.55 11.13 11.35
CA TRP A 168 4.17 10.59 10.04
C TRP A 168 3.77 11.70 9.06
N THR A 169 3.15 12.78 9.54
CA THR A 169 2.78 13.93 8.71
C THR A 169 4.01 14.65 8.18
N ALA A 170 5.05 14.83 9.01
CA ALA A 170 6.30 15.49 8.63
C ALA A 170 7.04 14.80 7.49
N ARG A 171 6.77 13.51 7.23
CA ARG A 171 7.36 12.74 6.12
C ARG A 171 6.74 13.05 4.77
N LEU A 172 5.58 13.71 4.72
CA LEU A 172 4.94 14.16 3.49
C LEU A 172 5.41 15.57 3.10
N SER A 173 5.53 15.82 1.79
CA SER A 173 5.74 17.19 1.30
C SER A 173 4.58 18.10 1.73
N SER A 174 4.82 19.41 1.89
CA SER A 174 3.77 20.38 2.26
C SER A 174 2.54 20.29 1.35
N ASN A 175 2.75 20.08 0.05
CA ASN A 175 1.67 19.87 -0.92
C ASN A 175 0.90 18.56 -0.69
N SER A 176 1.59 17.46 -0.39
CA SER A 176 0.95 16.18 -0.04
C SER A 176 0.17 16.30 1.27
N GLN A 177 0.68 17.01 2.28
CA GLN A 177 -0.03 17.26 3.54
C GLN A 177 -1.35 18.01 3.32
N LEU A 178 -1.34 19.10 2.54
CA LEU A 178 -2.55 19.87 2.22
C LEU A 178 -3.59 19.05 1.47
N ARG A 179 -3.15 18.29 0.46
CA ARG A 179 -4.01 17.40 -0.34
C ARG A 179 -4.62 16.30 0.52
N LEU A 180 -3.81 15.68 1.38
CA LEU A 180 -4.28 14.66 2.31
C LEU A 180 -5.30 15.22 3.28
N LYS A 181 -5.00 16.36 3.93
CA LYS A 181 -5.93 17.03 4.85
C LYS A 181 -7.27 17.34 4.18
N SER A 182 -7.25 17.84 2.95
CA SER A 182 -8.48 18.09 2.19
C SER A 182 -9.24 16.79 1.89
N PHE A 183 -8.56 15.73 1.47
CA PHE A 183 -9.16 14.43 1.17
C PHE A 183 -9.81 13.80 2.41
N LEU A 184 -9.15 13.87 3.57
CA LEU A 184 -9.65 13.29 4.82
C LEU A 184 -10.96 13.94 5.32
N ASN A 185 -11.30 15.14 4.86
CA ASN A 185 -12.58 15.79 5.14
C ASN A 185 -13.75 15.17 4.37
N VAL A 186 -13.49 14.37 3.34
CA VAL A 186 -14.52 13.63 2.58
C VAL A 186 -14.68 12.25 3.19
N ALA A 187 -15.58 12.12 4.16
CA ALA A 187 -15.73 10.92 4.99
C ALA A 187 -15.89 9.63 4.17
N ASP A 188 -16.73 9.64 3.13
CA ASP A 188 -17.00 8.44 2.32
C ASP A 188 -15.75 7.94 1.59
N LEU A 189 -15.01 8.86 0.93
CA LEU A 189 -13.77 8.52 0.23
C LEU A 189 -12.68 8.05 1.18
N ARG A 190 -12.56 8.71 2.34
CA ARG A 190 -11.64 8.31 3.40
C ARG A 190 -11.95 6.89 3.87
N ASN A 191 -13.20 6.62 4.23
CA ASN A 191 -13.61 5.32 4.77
C ASN A 191 -13.40 4.20 3.73
N ALA A 192 -13.73 4.45 2.46
CA ALA A 192 -13.50 3.48 1.39
C ALA A 192 -12.00 3.22 1.14
N LEU A 193 -11.15 4.25 1.23
CA LEU A 193 -9.70 4.09 1.11
C LEU A 193 -9.10 3.36 2.32
N ASP A 194 -9.57 3.64 3.54
CA ASP A 194 -9.12 2.97 4.77
C ASP A 194 -9.28 1.45 4.66
N LEU A 195 -10.38 0.97 4.06
CA LEU A 195 -10.61 -0.47 3.79
C LEU A 195 -9.58 -1.07 2.83
N VAL A 196 -9.20 -0.34 1.78
CA VAL A 196 -8.17 -0.78 0.83
C VAL A 196 -6.79 -0.84 1.51
N MET A 197 -6.51 0.08 2.43
CA MET A 197 -5.22 0.17 3.14
C MET A 197 -4.98 -0.95 4.14
N LEU A 198 -6.02 -1.72 4.50
CA LEU A 198 -5.89 -2.95 5.28
C LEU A 198 -4.99 -3.99 4.60
N MET A 199 -4.87 -3.94 3.26
CA MET A 199 -4.01 -4.82 2.48
C MET A 199 -2.65 -4.14 2.23
N PRO A 200 -1.54 -4.64 2.80
CA PRO A 200 -0.22 -4.05 2.60
C PRO A 200 0.17 -3.92 1.13
N GLY A 201 -0.20 -4.90 0.29
CA GLY A 201 0.12 -4.93 -1.13
C GLY A 201 -0.48 -3.81 -1.96
N GLN A 202 -1.55 -3.15 -1.49
CA GLN A 202 -2.18 -2.03 -2.19
C GLN A 202 -1.47 -0.70 -1.91
N ARG A 203 -0.80 -0.57 -0.76
CA ARG A 203 -0.21 0.68 -0.26
C ARG A 203 0.82 1.31 -1.21
N PRO A 204 1.70 0.56 -1.91
CA PRO A 204 2.67 1.15 -2.83
C PRO A 204 2.05 1.94 -4.00
N ALA A 205 0.80 1.64 -4.36
CA ALA A 205 0.12 2.29 -5.48
C ALA A 205 -0.56 3.62 -5.09
N LEU A 206 -0.58 4.01 -3.81
CA LEU A 206 -1.22 5.26 -3.41
C LEU A 206 -0.48 6.48 -3.98
N ARG A 207 -1.24 7.41 -4.57
CA ARG A 207 -0.74 8.67 -5.14
C ARG A 207 -1.52 9.84 -4.52
N ILE A 208 -1.05 10.38 -3.39
CA ILE A 208 -1.65 11.58 -2.75
C ILE A 208 -1.63 12.77 -3.71
N SER A 209 -0.65 12.80 -4.62
CA SER A 209 -0.59 13.77 -5.70
C SER A 209 -1.87 13.83 -6.55
N MET A 210 -2.66 12.76 -6.64
CA MET A 210 -3.91 12.70 -7.42
C MET A 210 -5.16 13.12 -6.65
N PHE A 211 -5.10 13.33 -5.33
CA PHE A 211 -6.28 13.60 -4.51
C PHE A 211 -7.02 14.88 -4.92
N HIS A 212 -6.28 15.94 -5.27
CA HIS A 212 -6.90 17.18 -5.75
C HIS A 212 -7.74 16.98 -7.02
N ARG A 213 -7.34 16.08 -7.92
CA ARG A 213 -8.10 15.72 -9.13
C ARG A 213 -9.34 14.92 -8.80
N ILE A 214 -9.19 13.92 -7.93
CA ILE A 214 -10.29 13.11 -7.41
C ILE A 214 -11.39 13.99 -6.79
N GLN A 215 -11.00 14.96 -5.95
CA GLN A 215 -11.95 15.84 -5.28
C GLN A 215 -12.57 16.90 -6.22
N ALA A 216 -11.86 17.28 -7.29
CA ALA A 216 -12.34 18.27 -8.26
C ALA A 216 -13.50 17.75 -9.10
N ILE A 217 -13.53 16.45 -9.42
CA ILE A 217 -14.58 15.88 -10.28
C ILE A 217 -15.91 15.58 -9.57
N LYS A 218 -16.00 15.75 -8.25
CA LYS A 218 -17.27 15.58 -7.49
C LYS A 218 -18.08 14.32 -7.85
N CYS A 219 -17.40 13.20 -8.13
CA CYS A 219 -18.02 11.90 -8.43
C CYS A 219 -17.72 10.93 -7.27
N ASN A 220 -18.06 11.34 -6.05
CA ASN A 220 -17.63 10.63 -4.84
C ASN A 220 -18.21 9.21 -4.80
N GLU A 221 -19.47 9.04 -5.23
CA GLU A 221 -20.20 7.77 -5.22
C GLU A 221 -19.53 6.73 -6.12
N GLU A 222 -19.13 7.11 -7.33
CA GLU A 222 -18.49 6.23 -8.30
C GLU A 222 -17.08 5.83 -7.83
N LEU A 223 -16.32 6.79 -7.30
CA LEU A 223 -14.99 6.56 -6.77
C LEU A 223 -15.01 5.68 -5.52
N CYS A 224 -15.95 5.92 -4.59
CA CYS A 224 -16.17 5.06 -3.43
C CYS A 224 -16.56 3.65 -3.86
N ARG A 225 -17.44 3.52 -4.87
CA ARG A 225 -17.84 2.20 -5.39
C ARG A 225 -16.65 1.43 -5.96
N TYR A 226 -15.72 2.08 -6.66
CA TYR A 226 -14.50 1.42 -7.14
C TYR A 226 -13.61 0.99 -5.96
N LEU A 227 -13.32 1.89 -5.01
CA LEU A 227 -12.47 1.56 -3.85
C LEU A 227 -13.07 0.39 -3.03
N ASN A 228 -14.38 0.41 -2.81
CA ASN A 228 -15.09 -0.70 -2.15
C ASN A 228 -15.05 -1.98 -2.99
N HIS A 229 -15.13 -1.89 -4.32
CA HIS A 229 -15.01 -3.05 -5.20
C HIS A 229 -13.63 -3.72 -5.08
N ILE A 230 -12.54 -2.94 -4.96
CA ILE A 230 -11.21 -3.49 -4.64
C ILE A 230 -11.29 -4.30 -3.34
N TYR A 231 -11.73 -3.68 -2.25
CA TYR A 231 -11.81 -4.35 -0.96
C TYR A 231 -12.69 -5.62 -0.99
N VAL A 232 -13.88 -5.55 -1.57
CA VAL A 232 -14.82 -6.68 -1.66
C VAL A 232 -14.24 -7.85 -2.45
N CYS A 233 -13.56 -7.58 -3.58
CA CYS A 233 -12.94 -8.64 -4.38
C CYS A 233 -11.84 -9.37 -3.60
N TRP A 234 -10.89 -8.63 -3.06
CA TRP A 234 -9.77 -9.22 -2.31
C TRP A 234 -10.23 -9.94 -1.05
N ARG A 235 -11.22 -9.39 -0.34
CA ARG A 235 -11.88 -10.06 0.79
C ARG A 235 -12.55 -11.36 0.35
N GLY A 236 -13.22 -11.36 -0.81
CA GLY A 236 -13.81 -12.55 -1.39
C GLY A 236 -12.79 -13.64 -1.71
N PHE A 237 -11.63 -13.27 -2.27
CA PHE A 237 -10.56 -14.22 -2.60
C PHE A 237 -10.02 -14.96 -1.38
N VAL A 238 -9.85 -14.25 -0.25
CA VAL A 238 -9.41 -14.85 1.01
C VAL A 238 -10.54 -15.49 1.84
N GLY A 239 -11.77 -15.55 1.30
CA GLY A 239 -12.88 -16.23 1.97
C GLY A 239 -13.52 -15.43 3.11
N GLY A 240 -13.39 -14.10 3.09
CA GLY A 240 -14.06 -13.20 4.04
C GLY A 240 -13.30 -12.94 5.34
N ASN A 241 -12.19 -13.63 5.58
CA ASN A 241 -11.38 -13.47 6.80
C ASN A 241 -10.56 -12.16 6.76
N MET A 242 -10.81 -11.29 7.73
CA MET A 242 -10.12 -9.99 7.83
C MET A 242 -8.63 -10.15 8.15
N ALA A 243 -8.24 -11.13 8.97
CA ALA A 243 -6.84 -11.36 9.32
C ALA A 243 -6.01 -11.78 8.10
N ASP A 244 -6.63 -12.46 7.14
CA ASP A 244 -5.97 -12.90 5.92
C ASP A 244 -5.75 -11.75 4.91
N LEU A 245 -6.46 -10.63 5.02
CA LEU A 245 -6.18 -9.44 4.20
C LEU A 245 -4.79 -8.84 4.50
N ALA A 246 -4.33 -8.94 5.75
CA ALA A 246 -3.01 -8.46 6.15
C ALA A 246 -1.86 -9.26 5.49
N LYS A 247 -2.14 -10.49 5.02
CA LYS A 247 -1.18 -11.36 4.32
C LYS A 247 -1.07 -11.05 2.82
N ILE A 248 -1.91 -10.16 2.29
CA ILE A 248 -1.86 -9.73 0.90
C ILE A 248 -0.71 -8.75 0.72
N ASN A 249 0.44 -9.28 0.30
CA ASN A 249 1.66 -8.50 0.04
C ASN A 249 1.69 -7.88 -1.37
N TYR A 250 2.72 -7.06 -1.60
CA TYR A 250 2.89 -6.30 -2.84
C TYR A 250 3.09 -7.21 -4.06
N GLU A 251 3.90 -8.24 -3.94
CA GLU A 251 4.18 -9.20 -5.00
C GLU A 251 2.90 -9.91 -5.44
N THR A 252 2.05 -10.27 -4.48
CA THR A 252 0.73 -10.86 -4.75
C THR A 252 -0.14 -9.89 -5.55
N VAL A 253 -0.28 -8.64 -5.10
CA VAL A 253 -1.11 -7.65 -5.82
C VAL A 253 -0.55 -7.37 -7.20
N ARG A 254 0.76 -7.11 -7.32
CA ARG A 254 1.42 -6.75 -8.58
C ARG A 254 1.31 -7.84 -9.65
N ASN A 255 1.43 -9.11 -9.27
CA ASN A 255 1.37 -10.21 -10.22
C ASN A 255 -0.06 -10.63 -10.57
N LEU A 256 -1.05 -10.30 -9.73
CA LEU A 256 -2.45 -10.66 -9.96
C LEU A 256 -3.28 -9.52 -10.52
N GLU A 257 -2.94 -8.27 -10.25
CA GLU A 257 -3.69 -7.12 -10.75
C GLU A 257 -3.79 -7.16 -12.28
N LEU A 258 -4.94 -6.74 -12.79
CA LEU A 258 -5.25 -6.72 -14.21
C LEU A 258 -5.43 -8.08 -14.90
N LEU A 259 -5.16 -9.22 -14.24
CA LEU A 259 -5.51 -10.52 -14.79
C LEU A 259 -7.02 -10.74 -14.77
N VAL A 260 -7.53 -11.49 -15.75
CA VAL A 260 -8.89 -12.07 -15.77
C VAL A 260 -8.76 -13.57 -15.44
N PRO A 261 -8.90 -13.96 -14.16
CA PRO A 261 -8.53 -15.30 -13.69
C PRO A 261 -9.23 -16.47 -14.37
N SER A 262 -10.50 -16.27 -14.74
CA SER A 262 -11.33 -17.26 -15.43
C SER A 262 -10.86 -17.55 -16.86
N VAL A 263 -10.15 -16.61 -17.49
CA VAL A 263 -9.59 -16.74 -18.85
C VAL A 263 -8.12 -17.14 -18.77
N GLU A 264 -7.35 -16.53 -17.87
CA GLU A 264 -5.90 -16.68 -17.73
C GLU A 264 -5.50 -17.75 -16.71
N VAL A 265 -6.21 -18.88 -16.72
CA VAL A 265 -6.09 -19.96 -15.71
C VAL A 265 -4.67 -20.56 -15.66
N SER A 266 -3.99 -20.68 -16.79
CA SER A 266 -2.64 -21.25 -16.86
C SER A 266 -1.60 -20.37 -16.16
N ILE A 267 -1.65 -19.05 -16.41
CA ILE A 267 -0.79 -18.05 -15.76
C ILE A 267 -1.06 -18.08 -14.26
N LEU A 268 -2.32 -18.01 -13.86
CA LEU A 268 -2.72 -18.05 -12.45
C LEU A 268 -2.22 -19.31 -11.73
N ASN A 269 -2.41 -20.50 -12.32
CA ASN A 269 -1.93 -21.75 -11.73
C ASN A 269 -0.41 -21.76 -11.56
N SER A 270 0.34 -21.23 -12.54
CA SER A 270 1.79 -21.11 -12.46
C SER A 270 2.24 -20.19 -11.33
N LEU A 271 1.62 -19.01 -11.21
CA LEU A 271 1.93 -18.04 -10.15
C LEU A 271 1.68 -18.62 -8.75
N VAL A 272 0.54 -19.28 -8.55
CA VAL A 272 0.17 -19.85 -7.25
C VAL A 272 1.04 -21.07 -6.90
N SER A 273 1.29 -21.96 -7.86
CA SER A 273 2.06 -23.19 -7.64
C SER A 273 3.55 -22.91 -7.41
N SER A 274 4.11 -21.89 -8.07
CA SER A 274 5.49 -21.44 -7.85
C SER A 274 5.69 -20.67 -6.54
N GLY A 275 4.61 -20.27 -5.86
CA GLY A 275 4.67 -19.48 -4.63
C GLY A 275 5.07 -18.02 -4.84
N GLN A 276 5.11 -17.54 -6.08
CA GLN A 276 5.37 -16.13 -6.42
C GLN A 276 4.25 -15.19 -5.94
N VAL A 277 3.04 -15.74 -5.75
CA VAL A 277 1.91 -15.04 -5.14
C VAL A 277 1.40 -15.83 -3.94
N LEU A 278 0.76 -15.13 -3.01
CA LEU A 278 0.18 -15.72 -1.79
C LEU A 278 1.23 -16.43 -0.92
N SER A 279 2.48 -15.93 -0.91
CA SER A 279 3.61 -16.53 -0.19
C SER A 279 3.32 -16.72 1.31
N GLU A 280 2.61 -15.78 1.92
CA GLU A 280 2.23 -15.78 3.34
C GLU A 280 1.10 -16.77 3.70
N PHE A 281 0.53 -17.48 2.71
CA PHE A 281 -0.54 -18.45 2.92
C PHE A 281 -0.01 -19.88 2.90
N SER A 282 -0.63 -20.75 3.71
CA SER A 282 -0.32 -22.18 3.68
C SER A 282 -0.74 -22.83 2.35
N PRO A 283 -0.16 -23.98 1.96
CA PRO A 283 -0.55 -24.67 0.72
C PRO A 283 -2.05 -24.97 0.62
N VAL A 284 -2.68 -25.31 1.75
CA VAL A 284 -4.13 -25.55 1.83
C VAL A 284 -4.92 -24.26 1.56
N GLN A 285 -4.52 -23.15 2.19
CA GLN A 285 -5.15 -21.84 1.96
C GLN A 285 -4.97 -21.38 0.51
N ARG A 286 -3.77 -21.52 -0.06
CA ARG A 286 -3.51 -21.17 -1.47
C ARG A 286 -4.42 -21.92 -2.43
N LYS A 287 -4.65 -23.22 -2.20
CA LYS A 287 -5.58 -24.02 -3.02
C LYS A 287 -7.02 -23.50 -2.94
N GLN A 288 -7.48 -23.11 -1.75
CA GLN A 288 -8.82 -22.53 -1.58
C GLN A 288 -8.95 -21.15 -2.24
N ILE A 289 -7.94 -20.30 -2.08
CA ILE A 289 -7.90 -18.97 -2.71
C ILE A 289 -7.90 -19.12 -4.24
N LEU A 290 -7.11 -20.07 -4.77
CA LEU A 290 -7.05 -20.37 -6.21
C LEU A 290 -8.42 -20.76 -6.78
N LEU A 291 -9.21 -21.58 -6.06
CA LEU A 291 -10.56 -21.93 -6.50
C LEU A 291 -11.47 -20.70 -6.63
N ARG A 292 -11.40 -19.78 -5.66
CA ARG A 292 -12.18 -18.53 -5.69
C ARG A 292 -11.71 -17.60 -6.80
N LEU A 293 -10.39 -17.46 -6.96
CA LEU A 293 -9.81 -16.68 -8.06
C LEU A 293 -10.30 -17.21 -9.40
N ARG A 294 -10.27 -18.53 -9.65
CA ARG A 294 -10.74 -19.12 -10.93
C ARG A 294 -12.21 -18.86 -11.23
N SER A 295 -13.04 -18.68 -10.20
CA SER A 295 -14.46 -18.32 -10.38
C SER A 295 -14.69 -16.83 -10.67
N PHE A 296 -13.66 -16.00 -10.56
CA PHE A 296 -13.76 -14.57 -10.79
C PHE A 296 -13.74 -14.26 -12.30
N GLY A 297 -14.86 -13.74 -12.78
CA GLY A 297 -15.13 -13.47 -14.19
C GLY A 297 -14.62 -12.14 -14.72
N ASP A 298 -13.98 -11.33 -13.89
CA ASP A 298 -13.57 -9.96 -14.23
C ASP A 298 -12.07 -9.77 -13.98
N ARG A 299 -11.58 -8.59 -14.36
CA ARG A 299 -10.23 -8.13 -14.11
C ARG A 299 -10.00 -7.90 -12.62
N ILE A 300 -8.93 -8.46 -12.05
CA ILE A 300 -8.59 -8.26 -10.63
C ILE A 300 -8.32 -6.76 -10.39
N PRO A 301 -9.13 -6.09 -9.54
CA PRO A 301 -9.01 -4.67 -9.29
C PRO A 301 -7.89 -4.40 -8.27
N SER A 302 -7.20 -3.27 -8.44
CA SER A 302 -6.19 -2.79 -7.49
C SER A 302 -6.23 -1.28 -7.36
N LEU A 303 -5.53 -0.75 -6.37
CA LEU A 303 -5.38 0.70 -6.23
C LEU A 303 -4.59 1.29 -7.42
N PHE A 304 -3.71 0.51 -8.03
CA PHE A 304 -3.06 0.89 -9.29
C PHE A 304 -4.09 1.03 -10.42
N SER A 305 -4.93 0.00 -10.64
CA SER A 305 -5.96 0.05 -11.69
C SER A 305 -6.96 1.18 -11.46
N PHE A 306 -7.32 1.47 -10.20
CA PHE A 306 -8.14 2.63 -9.85
C PHE A 306 -7.56 3.94 -10.36
N PHE A 307 -6.28 4.21 -10.12
CA PHE A 307 -5.66 5.46 -10.59
C PHE A 307 -5.46 5.51 -12.10
N GLU A 308 -5.23 4.36 -12.76
CA GLU A 308 -5.12 4.31 -14.21
C GLU A 308 -6.48 4.53 -14.88
N ASP A 309 -7.52 3.85 -14.43
CA ASP A 309 -8.89 4.03 -14.91
C ASP A 309 -9.40 5.44 -14.62
N PHE A 310 -9.03 6.02 -13.47
CA PHE A 310 -9.36 7.40 -13.11
C PHE A 310 -8.90 8.42 -14.17
N LYS A 311 -7.75 8.20 -14.83
CA LYS A 311 -7.26 9.13 -15.87
C LYS A 311 -8.20 9.20 -17.07
N CYS A 312 -8.89 8.11 -17.38
CA CYS A 312 -9.92 8.08 -18.41
C CYS A 312 -11.23 8.65 -17.87
N PHE A 313 -11.65 8.19 -16.69
CA PHE A 313 -12.86 8.63 -16.01
C PHE A 313 -12.94 10.14 -15.82
N GLU A 314 -11.83 10.79 -15.45
CA GLU A 314 -11.76 12.24 -15.26
C GLU A 314 -12.15 13.00 -16.55
N LYS A 315 -11.73 12.51 -17.73
CA LYS A 315 -12.08 13.13 -19.02
C LYS A 315 -13.59 13.05 -19.27
N TRP A 316 -14.19 11.91 -18.95
CA TRP A 316 -15.63 11.69 -19.08
C TRP A 316 -16.40 12.55 -18.06
N ALA A 317 -15.92 12.62 -16.83
CA ALA A 317 -16.51 13.43 -15.77
C ALA A 317 -16.54 14.91 -16.17
N HIS A 318 -15.46 15.43 -16.74
CA HIS A 318 -15.44 16.80 -17.28
C HIS A 318 -16.50 17.05 -18.36
N CYS A 319 -16.87 16.03 -19.14
CA CYS A 319 -17.98 16.15 -20.09
C CYS A 319 -19.31 16.30 -19.37
N VAL A 320 -19.59 15.42 -18.41
CA VAL A 320 -20.84 15.41 -17.64
C VAL A 320 -20.97 16.67 -16.77
N HIS A 321 -19.88 17.17 -16.19
CA HIS A 321 -19.87 18.42 -15.41
C HIS A 321 -20.42 19.62 -16.16
N ARG A 322 -20.25 19.68 -17.49
CA ARG A 322 -20.71 20.82 -18.28
C ARG A 322 -22.23 20.87 -18.42
N LEU A 323 -22.92 19.79 -18.09
CA LEU A 323 -24.38 19.72 -18.13
C LEU A 323 -25.03 20.41 -16.93
N PHE A 324 -24.31 20.56 -15.81
CA PHE A 324 -24.91 21.01 -14.55
C PHE A 324 -24.01 21.94 -13.74
N GLU A 325 -24.63 22.94 -13.11
CA GLU A 325 -24.01 23.64 -11.98
C GLU A 325 -24.17 22.77 -10.72
N LEU A 326 -23.04 22.31 -10.17
CA LEU A 326 -23.07 21.35 -9.07
C LEU A 326 -23.48 21.95 -7.73
N ASN A 327 -23.23 23.24 -7.47
CA ASN A 327 -23.65 23.94 -6.24
C ASN A 327 -23.35 23.18 -4.94
N GLY A 328 -22.17 22.54 -4.87
CA GLY A 328 -21.73 21.76 -3.70
C GLY A 328 -22.14 20.28 -3.70
N HIS A 329 -22.99 19.84 -4.63
CA HIS A 329 -23.40 18.45 -4.80
C HIS A 329 -22.41 17.64 -5.64
N THR A 330 -22.49 16.32 -5.51
CA THR A 330 -21.86 15.40 -6.47
C THR A 330 -22.63 15.38 -7.78
N VAL A 331 -22.00 14.87 -8.84
CA VAL A 331 -22.66 14.69 -10.15
C VAL A 331 -23.92 13.83 -10.00
N ARG A 332 -23.82 12.71 -9.27
CA ARG A 332 -24.97 11.83 -9.05
C ARG A 332 -26.08 12.49 -8.25
N GLN A 333 -25.77 13.15 -7.14
CA GLN A 333 -26.77 13.89 -6.35
C GLN A 333 -27.46 14.98 -7.16
N ARG A 334 -26.71 15.68 -8.01
CA ARG A 334 -27.28 16.73 -8.86
C ARG A 334 -28.25 16.14 -9.87
N MET A 335 -27.85 15.07 -10.56
CA MET A 335 -28.69 14.40 -11.55
C MET A 335 -29.93 13.77 -10.92
N ASP A 336 -29.82 13.19 -9.73
CA ASP A 336 -30.94 12.59 -8.99
C ASP A 336 -32.01 13.63 -8.63
N ARG A 337 -31.59 14.84 -8.24
CA ARG A 337 -32.52 15.94 -7.93
C ARG A 337 -33.26 16.48 -9.16
N GLU A 338 -32.57 16.52 -10.29
CA GLU A 338 -33.12 16.94 -11.58
C GLU A 338 -33.94 15.83 -12.25
N TRP A 339 -33.79 14.59 -11.78
CA TRP A 339 -34.49 13.45 -12.35
C TRP A 339 -36.01 13.63 -12.24
N ARG A 340 -36.68 13.33 -13.35
CA ARG A 340 -38.13 13.28 -13.45
C ARG A 340 -38.49 11.97 -14.13
N PRO A 341 -39.31 11.10 -13.52
CA PRO A 341 -39.71 9.84 -14.14
C PRO A 341 -40.54 10.15 -15.39
N ARG A 342 -39.90 9.97 -16.55
CA ARG A 342 -40.48 10.12 -17.90
C ARG A 342 -39.95 8.98 -18.76
N SER A 343 -40.60 8.72 -19.89
CA SER A 343 -40.00 7.86 -20.92
C SER A 343 -38.69 8.49 -21.41
N PHE A 344 -37.68 7.64 -21.61
CA PHE A 344 -36.37 8.04 -22.11
C PHE A 344 -35.85 6.99 -23.08
N TYR A 345 -34.91 7.38 -23.95
CA TYR A 345 -34.28 6.44 -24.86
C TYR A 345 -33.01 5.85 -24.24
N ILE A 346 -32.86 4.55 -24.36
CA ILE A 346 -31.68 3.79 -23.99
C ILE A 346 -30.97 3.42 -25.28
N GLU A 347 -29.73 3.88 -25.43
CA GLU A 347 -28.87 3.41 -26.50
C GLU A 347 -28.36 2.00 -26.17
N THR A 348 -28.65 1.05 -27.05
CA THR A 348 -28.30 -0.37 -26.91
C THR A 348 -27.20 -0.81 -27.87
N GLY A 349 -26.87 0.04 -28.85
CA GLY A 349 -25.83 -0.13 -29.84
C GLY A 349 -25.62 1.17 -30.60
N GLU A 350 -24.62 1.22 -31.48
CA GLU A 350 -24.36 2.42 -32.29
C GLU A 350 -25.59 2.77 -33.15
N ASN A 351 -26.18 3.93 -32.90
CA ASN A 351 -27.43 4.40 -33.51
C ASN A 351 -28.67 3.52 -33.24
N ALA A 352 -28.63 2.62 -32.25
CA ALA A 352 -29.74 1.74 -31.88
C ALA A 352 -30.33 2.15 -30.53
N TYR A 353 -31.62 2.52 -30.53
CA TYR A 353 -32.32 3.01 -29.35
C TYR A 353 -33.52 2.15 -29.01
N SER A 354 -33.74 1.94 -27.72
CA SER A 354 -34.94 1.31 -27.17
C SER A 354 -35.60 2.27 -26.18
N GLU A 355 -36.92 2.18 -26.04
CA GLU A 355 -37.63 2.98 -25.03
C GLU A 355 -37.43 2.37 -23.65
N GLY A 356 -36.87 3.16 -22.73
CA GLY A 356 -36.78 2.84 -21.32
C GLY A 356 -38.10 3.12 -20.62
N SER A 357 -38.60 2.13 -19.89
CA SER A 357 -39.76 2.31 -19.01
C SER A 357 -39.32 2.87 -17.66
N PRO A 358 -39.99 3.90 -17.11
CA PRO A 358 -39.77 4.36 -15.75
C PRO A 358 -40.31 3.39 -14.67
N ALA A 359 -40.91 2.27 -15.07
CA ALA A 359 -41.49 1.31 -14.14
C ALA A 359 -40.40 0.52 -13.37
N GLY A 360 -40.04 1.02 -12.18
CA GLY A 360 -39.16 0.34 -11.22
C GLY A 360 -38.22 1.30 -10.48
N SER A 361 -37.49 0.79 -9.47
CA SER A 361 -36.46 1.53 -8.72
C SER A 361 -35.24 1.94 -9.56
N ASP A 362 -35.13 1.44 -10.80
CA ASP A 362 -33.87 1.45 -11.56
C ASP A 362 -33.84 2.51 -12.70
N GLY A 363 -34.95 3.25 -12.90
CA GLY A 363 -35.06 4.20 -14.01
C GLY A 363 -34.01 5.31 -13.99
N PHE A 364 -33.73 5.88 -12.81
CA PHE A 364 -32.68 6.87 -12.64
C PHE A 364 -31.29 6.28 -12.91
N ASP A 365 -30.99 5.12 -12.35
CA ASP A 365 -29.69 4.47 -12.52
C ASP A 365 -29.40 4.14 -13.98
N LEU A 366 -30.42 3.75 -14.74
CA LEU A 366 -30.29 3.48 -16.17
C LEU A 366 -30.02 4.77 -16.96
N ALA A 367 -30.80 5.82 -16.73
CA ALA A 367 -30.59 7.12 -17.37
C ALA A 367 -29.22 7.72 -17.00
N TYR A 368 -28.80 7.57 -15.74
CA TYR A 368 -27.49 7.98 -15.25
C TYR A 368 -26.37 7.28 -16.02
N ARG A 369 -26.44 5.96 -16.19
CA ARG A 369 -25.46 5.18 -16.97
C ARG A 369 -25.43 5.59 -18.44
N GLN A 370 -26.58 5.87 -19.05
CA GLN A 370 -26.66 6.30 -20.45
C GLN A 370 -25.89 7.60 -20.70
N ILE A 371 -25.97 8.57 -19.79
CA ILE A 371 -25.19 9.82 -19.88
C ILE A 371 -23.68 9.56 -19.79
N TRP A 372 -23.25 8.65 -18.92
CA TRP A 372 -21.85 8.26 -18.84
C TRP A 372 -21.38 7.51 -20.09
N LEU A 373 -22.17 6.58 -20.62
CA LEU A 373 -21.84 5.85 -21.85
C LEU A 373 -21.73 6.80 -23.05
N PHE A 374 -22.63 7.77 -23.17
CA PHE A 374 -22.54 8.82 -24.17
C PHE A 374 -21.23 9.63 -24.02
N ALA A 375 -20.91 10.05 -22.79
CA ALA A 375 -19.65 10.76 -22.52
C ALA A 375 -18.43 9.90 -22.86
N MET A 376 -18.43 8.61 -22.53
CA MET A 376 -17.35 7.69 -22.85
C MET A 376 -17.13 7.54 -24.36
N ARG A 377 -18.20 7.48 -25.15
CA ARG A 377 -18.13 7.32 -26.61
C ARG A 377 -17.66 8.60 -27.31
N HIS A 378 -18.11 9.76 -26.86
CA HIS A 378 -17.93 11.01 -27.59
C HIS A 378 -16.95 12.01 -26.96
N TYR A 379 -16.33 11.71 -25.80
CA TYR A 379 -15.42 12.67 -25.14
C TYR A 379 -14.31 13.28 -26.03
N PRO A 380 -13.74 12.59 -27.05
CA PRO A 380 -12.74 13.20 -27.92
C PRO A 380 -13.31 14.38 -28.73
N ASP A 381 -14.59 14.31 -29.09
CA ASP A 381 -15.27 15.26 -29.96
C ASP A 381 -15.98 16.37 -29.17
N ILE A 382 -16.27 16.15 -27.87
CA ILE A 382 -16.96 17.15 -27.05
C ILE A 382 -16.00 18.33 -26.75
N PRO A 383 -16.26 19.54 -27.27
CA PRO A 383 -15.34 20.67 -27.18
C PRO A 383 -14.98 21.01 -25.74
N ARG A 384 -13.70 21.26 -25.43
CA ARG A 384 -13.29 21.70 -24.09
C ARG A 384 -14.01 23.01 -23.72
N ALA A 385 -14.37 23.16 -22.44
CA ALA A 385 -14.93 24.42 -21.98
C ALA A 385 -13.95 25.56 -22.32
N ALA A 386 -14.45 26.62 -22.97
CA ALA A 386 -13.65 27.81 -23.20
C ALA A 386 -13.13 28.29 -21.85
N ARG A 387 -11.81 28.55 -21.74
CA ARG A 387 -11.26 29.21 -20.56
C ARG A 387 -12.01 30.54 -20.43
N LYS A 388 -12.87 30.68 -19.42
CA LYS A 388 -13.45 31.98 -19.06
C LYS A 388 -12.28 32.86 -18.66
N ASN A 389 -11.77 33.64 -19.61
CA ASN A 389 -10.76 34.64 -19.37
C ASN A 389 -11.52 35.86 -18.84
N PRO A 390 -11.46 36.18 -17.53
CA PRO A 390 -12.27 37.27 -16.96
C PRO A 390 -11.97 38.62 -17.63
N ASN A 391 -10.79 38.74 -18.25
CA ASN A 391 -10.28 39.95 -18.88
C ASN A 391 -10.67 40.13 -20.36
N MET A 392 -11.38 39.17 -21.01
CA MET A 392 -11.81 39.39 -22.41
C MET A 392 -12.97 40.37 -22.55
N TRP A 393 -13.79 40.54 -21.51
CA TRP A 393 -14.97 41.41 -21.56
C TRP A 393 -14.61 42.87 -21.26
N ALA A 394 -13.45 43.12 -20.65
CA ALA A 394 -12.92 44.46 -20.37
C ALA A 394 -12.28 45.13 -21.61
N ARG A 395 -11.99 44.38 -22.68
CA ARG A 395 -11.34 44.91 -23.90
C ARG A 395 -12.30 45.28 -25.04
N CYS A 396 -13.60 45.01 -24.90
CA CYS A 396 -14.60 45.34 -25.93
C CYS A 396 -15.41 46.62 -25.64
N ARG A 397 -15.04 47.43 -24.62
CA ARG A 397 -15.61 48.77 -24.39
C ARG A 397 -14.60 49.92 -24.55
N ALA A 398 -13.56 49.70 -25.33
CA ALA A 398 -12.62 50.74 -25.73
C ALA A 398 -12.25 50.53 -27.18
N LYS A 399 -13.19 50.85 -28.08
CA LYS A 399 -12.94 51.35 -29.43
C LYS A 399 -14.20 51.98 -29.99
#